data_AF-A0A9D6N7Z1-F1
#
_entry.id   AF-A0A9D6N7Z1-F1
#
_cell.length_a   1.000
_cell.length_b   1.000
_cell.length_c   1.000
_cell.angle_alpha   90.00
_cell.angle_beta   90.00
_cell.angle_gamma   90.00
#
_symmetry.space_group_name_H-M   'P 1'
#
loop_
_entity.id
_entity.type
_entity.pdbx_description
1 polymer ?
#
loop_
_entity_poly.entity_id
_entity_poly.type
_entity_poly.pdbx_seq_one_letter_code
_entity_poly.pdbx_strand_id
1 'polypeptide(L)'
;MPTLYQVARNVVTYFTPEEFLYLNPGKYHSVEHALRVAAVMVELSRAFGREPEEVRFLEQVALVHDADNRVDSSTGARDPLRPARVLVTLEWIWQSRQELERRLGWSEKRCHEAMALVARTDYPFDREPRYHGTCYDGLSPYELYRDRLLEFPPAERARVMENALLLVFADQTANYTGSFREAVGFQKGLMEELHSVGVEADPQSLNTSRFLRSVGKDLKLDRRMAVELGVEPRLPPRERIIRWLPRDLRRNLEMNEQRFRRILGCPSE
;
A
#
# COMPACT_ATOMS: atom_id res chain seq x y z
N MET A 1 -8.13 2.48 19.51
CA MET A 1 -8.01 2.12 18.09
C MET A 1 -9.14 2.81 17.33
N PRO A 2 -8.87 3.60 16.28
CA PRO A 2 -9.90 3.92 15.30
C PRO A 2 -10.48 2.61 14.81
N THR A 3 -11.77 2.37 15.02
CA THR A 3 -12.43 1.23 14.39
C THR A 3 -12.47 1.45 12.88
N LEU A 4 -12.62 0.38 12.09
CA LEU A 4 -12.90 0.51 10.65
C LEU A 4 -14.07 1.48 10.38
N TYR A 5 -15.05 1.49 11.29
CA TYR A 5 -16.15 2.45 11.27
C TYR A 5 -15.69 3.91 11.42
N GLN A 6 -14.73 4.21 12.29
CA GLN A 6 -14.17 5.56 12.44
C GLN A 6 -13.42 6.01 11.18
N VAL A 7 -12.63 5.13 10.57
CA VAL A 7 -11.96 5.43 9.28
C VAL A 7 -12.99 5.61 8.17
N ALA A 8 -13.98 4.74 8.05
CA ALA A 8 -15.05 4.86 7.06
C ALA A 8 -15.85 6.16 7.21
N ARG A 9 -16.07 6.63 8.44
CA ARG A 9 -16.68 7.95 8.71
C ARG A 9 -15.79 9.11 8.25
N ASN A 10 -14.47 8.97 8.28
CA ASN A 10 -13.58 9.98 7.72
C ASN A 10 -13.62 9.97 6.20
N VAL A 11 -13.71 8.80 5.55
CA VAL A 11 -13.77 8.70 4.08
C VAL A 11 -14.93 9.52 3.50
N VAL A 12 -16.12 9.46 4.10
CA VAL A 12 -17.29 10.23 3.61
C VAL A 12 -17.15 11.74 3.78
N THR A 13 -16.12 12.23 4.49
CA THR A 13 -15.77 13.65 4.52
C THR A 13 -14.91 14.08 3.34
N TYR A 14 -14.31 13.12 2.62
CA TYR A 14 -13.37 13.34 1.53
C TYR A 14 -13.91 12.92 0.16
N PHE A 15 -14.63 11.80 0.10
CA PHE A 15 -15.13 11.19 -1.12
C PHE A 15 -16.59 10.81 -0.95
N THR A 16 -17.36 10.85 -2.03
CA THR A 16 -18.68 10.19 -2.01
C THR A 16 -18.49 8.67 -2.00
N PRO A 17 -19.46 7.88 -1.47
CA PRO A 17 -19.38 6.43 -1.54
C PRO A 17 -19.18 5.89 -2.96
N GLU A 18 -19.84 6.51 -3.95
CA GLU A 18 -19.76 6.12 -5.36
C GLU A 18 -18.36 6.39 -5.94
N GLU A 19 -17.77 7.54 -5.62
CA GLU A 19 -16.41 7.89 -6.04
C GLU A 19 -15.39 6.96 -5.39
N PHE A 20 -15.50 6.67 -4.10
CA PHE A 20 -14.57 5.80 -3.41
C PHE A 20 -14.64 4.36 -3.93
N LEU A 21 -15.85 3.87 -4.23
CA LEU A 21 -16.07 2.60 -4.92
C LEU A 21 -15.53 2.62 -6.35
N TYR A 22 -15.67 3.75 -7.05
CA TYR A 22 -15.17 3.91 -8.41
C TYR A 22 -13.64 3.76 -8.47
N LEU A 23 -12.95 4.33 -7.49
CA LEU A 23 -11.49 4.27 -7.36
C LEU A 23 -10.95 2.93 -6.84
N ASN A 24 -11.78 2.14 -6.14
CA ASN A 24 -11.37 0.85 -5.56
C ASN A 24 -12.35 -0.29 -5.92
N PRO A 25 -12.51 -0.62 -7.22
CA PRO A 25 -13.52 -1.58 -7.66
C PRO A 25 -13.11 -3.05 -7.54
N GLY A 26 -11.89 -3.33 -7.06
CA GLY A 26 -11.29 -4.66 -7.01
C GLY A 26 -11.95 -5.60 -6.02
N LYS A 27 -11.53 -6.87 -6.08
CA LYS A 27 -11.86 -7.93 -5.11
C LYS A 27 -10.88 -7.92 -3.94
N TYR A 28 -9.60 -7.82 -4.24
CA TYR A 28 -8.52 -7.62 -3.27
C TYR A 28 -8.31 -6.12 -3.06
N HIS A 29 -8.00 -5.38 -4.12
CA HIS A 29 -7.79 -3.93 -4.09
C HIS A 29 -9.14 -3.19 -4.07
N SER A 30 -9.87 -3.38 -2.98
CA SER A 30 -11.26 -2.96 -2.76
C SER A 30 -11.36 -1.78 -1.78
N VAL A 31 -12.55 -1.19 -1.67
CA VAL A 31 -12.89 -0.22 -0.60
C VAL A 31 -12.53 -0.76 0.79
N GLU A 32 -12.79 -2.04 1.06
CA GLU A 32 -12.48 -2.63 2.36
C GLU A 32 -10.97 -2.70 2.61
N HIS A 33 -10.18 -3.04 1.58
CA HIS A 33 -8.73 -3.04 1.67
C HIS A 33 -8.20 -1.64 2.00
N ALA A 34 -8.58 -0.61 1.24
CA ALA A 34 -8.15 0.76 1.49
C ALA A 34 -8.48 1.24 2.93
N LEU A 35 -9.67 0.89 3.45
CA LEU A 35 -10.07 1.20 4.84
C LEU A 35 -9.19 0.47 5.87
N ARG A 36 -8.87 -0.81 5.63
CA ARG A 36 -8.01 -1.61 6.51
C ARG A 36 -6.57 -1.08 6.51
N VAL A 37 -6.03 -0.74 5.34
CA VAL A 37 -4.70 -0.15 5.19
C VAL A 37 -4.63 1.17 5.96
N ALA A 38 -5.61 2.05 5.79
CA ALA A 38 -5.68 3.31 6.54
C ALA A 38 -5.76 3.11 8.06
N ALA A 39 -6.57 2.16 8.54
CA ALA A 39 -6.65 1.84 9.97
C ALA A 39 -5.31 1.35 10.54
N VAL A 40 -4.61 0.46 9.84
CA VAL A 40 -3.28 -0.01 10.24
C VAL A 40 -2.26 1.12 10.16
N MET A 41 -2.31 1.95 9.13
CA MET A 41 -1.41 3.08 8.94
C MET A 41 -1.49 4.09 10.07
N VAL A 42 -2.69 4.39 10.59
CA VAL A 42 -2.87 5.28 11.74
C VAL A 42 -2.17 4.73 12.99
N GLU A 43 -2.33 3.45 13.28
CA GLU A 43 -1.72 2.81 14.45
C GLU A 43 -0.18 2.78 14.34
N LEU A 44 0.33 2.36 13.18
CA LEU A 44 1.76 2.34 12.92
C LEU A 44 2.38 3.74 13.00
N SER A 45 1.74 4.74 12.41
CA SER A 45 2.24 6.12 12.40
C SER A 45 2.32 6.71 13.81
N ARG A 46 1.29 6.49 14.64
CA ARG A 46 1.28 6.92 16.05
C ARG A 46 2.37 6.23 16.85
N ALA A 47 2.49 4.91 16.73
CA ALA A 47 3.49 4.12 17.45
C ALA A 47 4.93 4.43 16.99
N PHE A 48 5.10 4.86 15.74
CA PHE A 48 6.37 5.37 15.21
C PHE A 48 6.73 6.76 15.78
N GLY A 49 5.76 7.47 16.37
CA GLY A 49 5.93 8.81 16.94
C GLY A 49 5.66 9.93 15.95
N ARG A 50 4.75 9.75 14.99
CA ARG A 50 4.29 10.84 14.12
C ARG A 50 3.28 11.74 14.85
N GLU A 51 3.37 13.03 14.55
CA GLU A 51 2.45 14.05 15.06
C GLU A 51 1.03 13.86 14.52
N PRO A 52 -0.02 14.35 15.21
CA PRO A 52 -1.42 14.12 14.81
C PRO A 52 -1.77 14.55 13.37
N GLU A 53 -1.20 15.68 12.91
CA GLU A 53 -1.40 16.16 11.54
C GLU A 53 -0.78 15.20 10.51
N GLU A 54 0.42 14.71 10.80
CA GLU A 54 1.13 13.75 9.96
C GLU A 54 0.40 12.41 9.91
N VAL A 55 -0.11 11.93 11.06
CA VAL A 55 -0.94 10.71 11.12
C VAL A 55 -2.17 10.84 10.23
N ARG A 56 -2.83 12.01 10.22
CA ARG A 56 -3.99 12.27 9.37
C ARG A 56 -3.62 12.27 7.89
N PHE A 57 -2.52 12.92 7.53
CA PHE A 57 -2.02 12.89 6.16
C PHE A 57 -1.74 11.45 5.70
N LEU A 58 -1.04 10.66 6.52
CA LEU A 58 -0.72 9.26 6.20
C LEU A 58 -1.97 8.35 6.13
N GLU A 59 -2.99 8.60 6.95
CA GLU A 59 -4.31 7.97 6.81
C GLU A 59 -4.93 8.27 5.44
N GLN A 60 -4.91 9.54 5.01
CA GLN A 60 -5.45 9.95 3.72
C GLN A 60 -4.70 9.34 2.54
N VAL A 61 -3.36 9.28 2.61
CA VAL A 61 -2.55 8.61 1.57
C VAL A 61 -2.89 7.12 1.50
N ALA A 62 -3.02 6.45 2.65
CA ALA A 62 -3.43 5.06 2.72
C ALA A 62 -4.84 4.82 2.14
N LEU A 63 -5.76 5.77 2.25
CA LEU A 63 -7.09 5.65 1.63
C LEU A 63 -7.06 5.69 0.10
N VAL A 64 -6.06 6.36 -0.49
CA VAL A 64 -5.99 6.57 -1.95
C VAL A 64 -4.85 5.81 -2.62
N HIS A 65 -4.09 4.99 -1.90
CA HIS A 65 -2.88 4.33 -2.43
C HIS A 65 -3.14 3.38 -3.61
N ASP A 66 -4.39 2.90 -3.75
CA ASP A 66 -4.86 2.03 -4.84
C ASP A 66 -5.89 2.69 -5.76
N ALA A 67 -6.01 4.03 -5.71
CA ALA A 67 -7.01 4.78 -6.45
C ALA A 67 -6.75 4.67 -7.97
N ASP A 68 -7.37 3.66 -8.59
CA ASP A 68 -7.27 3.35 -10.00
C ASP A 68 -8.64 2.78 -10.45
N ASN A 69 -9.28 3.46 -11.38
CA ASN A 69 -10.62 3.10 -11.83
C ASN A 69 -10.68 1.79 -12.65
N ARG A 70 -9.51 1.19 -12.94
CA ARG A 70 -9.29 0.02 -13.80
C ARG A 70 -9.75 0.20 -15.23
N VAL A 71 -9.71 1.43 -15.72
CA VAL A 71 -9.93 1.72 -17.13
C VAL A 71 -8.63 1.40 -17.88
N ASP A 72 -8.80 0.66 -18.96
CA ASP A 72 -7.76 0.35 -19.92
C ASP A 72 -7.52 1.58 -20.82
N SER A 73 -6.29 2.09 -20.86
CA SER A 73 -5.96 3.29 -21.63
C SER A 73 -6.04 3.09 -23.15
N SER A 74 -5.95 1.84 -23.64
CA SER A 74 -6.00 1.53 -25.07
C SER A 74 -7.43 1.34 -25.58
N THR A 75 -8.32 0.78 -24.76
CA THR A 75 -9.70 0.46 -25.16
C THR A 75 -10.77 1.33 -24.52
N GLY A 76 -10.44 2.03 -23.44
CA GLY A 76 -11.41 2.73 -22.59
C GLY A 76 -12.33 1.80 -21.80
N ALA A 77 -12.17 0.47 -21.93
CA ALA A 77 -12.97 -0.49 -21.21
C ALA A 77 -12.56 -0.56 -19.74
N ARG A 78 -13.54 -0.70 -18.86
CA ARG A 78 -13.31 -0.88 -17.42
C ARG A 78 -13.29 -2.36 -17.07
N ASP A 79 -12.24 -2.81 -16.40
CA ASP A 79 -12.14 -4.17 -15.88
C ASP A 79 -11.91 -4.14 -14.35
N PRO A 80 -12.98 -4.26 -13.54
CA PRO A 80 -12.85 -4.20 -12.09
C PRO A 80 -12.06 -5.39 -11.49
N LEU A 81 -11.78 -6.45 -12.27
CA LEU A 81 -10.95 -7.56 -11.79
C LEU A 81 -9.46 -7.30 -12.00
N ARG A 82 -9.07 -6.26 -12.73
CA ARG A 82 -7.65 -5.93 -12.90
C ARG A 82 -7.04 -5.48 -11.55
N PRO A 83 -5.81 -5.90 -11.22
CA PRO A 83 -5.10 -5.41 -10.04
C PRO A 83 -4.91 -3.89 -10.06
N ALA A 84 -4.72 -3.27 -8.88
CA ALA A 84 -4.34 -1.86 -8.78
C ALA A 84 -3.00 -1.62 -9.47
N ARG A 85 -2.92 -0.53 -10.23
CA ARG A 85 -1.67 -0.12 -10.89
C ARG A 85 -1.18 1.15 -10.24
N VAL A 86 -0.05 1.06 -9.54
CA VAL A 86 0.58 2.20 -8.86
C VAL A 86 0.78 3.38 -9.81
N LEU A 87 1.25 3.14 -11.04
CA LEU A 87 1.47 4.21 -12.01
C LEU A 87 0.19 5.00 -12.35
N VAL A 88 -0.95 4.31 -12.43
CA VAL A 88 -2.25 4.94 -12.69
C VAL A 88 -2.72 5.74 -11.47
N THR A 89 -2.49 5.23 -10.26
CA THR A 89 -2.76 5.99 -9.04
C THR A 89 -1.92 7.25 -8.95
N LEU A 90 -0.63 7.20 -9.30
CA LEU A 90 0.24 8.37 -9.30
C LEU A 90 -0.23 9.43 -10.32
N GLU A 91 -0.64 9.00 -11.51
CA GLU A 91 -1.21 9.89 -12.51
C GLU A 91 -2.53 10.51 -12.02
N TRP A 92 -3.40 9.71 -11.40
CA TRP A 92 -4.66 10.19 -10.81
C TRP A 92 -4.42 11.24 -9.71
N ILE A 93 -3.47 11.00 -8.79
CA ILE A 93 -3.11 11.97 -7.73
C ILE A 93 -2.69 13.29 -8.37
N TRP A 94 -1.81 13.24 -9.38
CA TRP A 94 -1.29 14.44 -10.03
C TRP A 94 -2.38 15.23 -10.79
N GLN A 95 -3.22 14.52 -11.54
CA GLN A 95 -4.34 15.12 -12.29
C GLN A 95 -5.39 15.70 -11.34
N SER A 96 -5.61 15.06 -10.19
CA SER A 96 -6.61 15.47 -9.20
C SER A 96 -6.09 16.42 -8.12
N ARG A 97 -4.83 16.90 -8.23
CA ARG A 97 -4.15 17.66 -7.15
C ARG A 97 -4.92 18.89 -6.65
N GLN A 98 -5.59 19.64 -7.53
CA GLN A 98 -6.39 20.80 -7.13
C GLN A 98 -7.61 20.39 -6.29
N GLU A 99 -8.21 19.26 -6.64
CA GLU A 99 -9.36 18.72 -5.92
C GLU A 99 -8.94 18.09 -4.58
N LEU A 100 -7.78 17.42 -4.54
CA LEU A 100 -7.18 16.90 -3.32
C LEU A 100 -6.75 18.04 -2.38
N GLU A 101 -6.24 19.16 -2.90
CA GLU A 101 -5.98 20.37 -2.11
C GLU A 101 -7.28 20.87 -1.47
N ARG A 102 -8.35 21.02 -2.25
CA ARG A 102 -9.64 21.53 -1.77
C ARG A 102 -10.29 20.61 -0.71
N ARG A 103 -10.19 19.29 -0.89
CA ARG A 103 -10.89 18.30 -0.04
C ARG A 103 -10.06 17.84 1.16
N LEU A 104 -8.78 17.63 0.96
CA LEU A 104 -7.87 17.06 1.95
C LEU A 104 -6.94 18.10 2.59
N GLY A 105 -6.86 19.30 2.01
CA GLY A 105 -5.89 20.32 2.41
C GLY A 105 -4.46 19.97 1.96
N TRP A 106 -4.30 19.11 0.95
CA TRP A 106 -2.98 18.74 0.45
C TRP A 106 -2.37 19.90 -0.32
N SER A 107 -1.33 20.51 0.24
CA SER A 107 -0.45 21.39 -0.52
C SER A 107 0.25 20.63 -1.64
N GLU A 108 0.81 21.34 -2.62
CA GLU A 108 1.63 20.74 -3.68
C GLU A 108 2.70 19.81 -3.11
N LYS A 109 3.39 20.24 -2.05
CA LYS A 109 4.36 19.42 -1.31
C LYS A 109 3.77 18.10 -0.79
N ARG A 110 2.54 18.13 -0.24
CA ARG A 110 1.86 16.91 0.24
C ARG A 110 1.40 16.01 -0.88
N CYS A 111 1.02 16.56 -2.04
CA CYS A 111 0.75 15.77 -3.24
C CYS A 111 2.01 15.03 -3.70
N HIS A 112 3.16 15.71 -3.78
CA HIS A 112 4.44 15.06 -4.07
C HIS A 112 4.79 14.00 -3.04
N GLU A 113 4.55 14.27 -1.74
CA GLU A 113 4.85 13.30 -0.68
C GLU A 113 3.96 12.06 -0.83
N ALA A 114 2.66 12.24 -1.05
CA ALA A 114 1.73 11.14 -1.31
C ALA A 114 2.16 10.30 -2.51
N MET A 115 2.58 10.93 -3.61
CA MET A 115 3.09 10.24 -4.78
C MET A 115 4.37 9.44 -4.48
N ALA A 116 5.30 9.98 -3.68
CA ALA A 116 6.49 9.24 -3.26
C ALA A 116 6.13 8.00 -2.40
N LEU A 117 5.19 8.16 -1.45
CA LEU A 117 4.73 7.06 -0.61
C LEU A 117 4.06 5.95 -1.43
N VAL A 118 3.18 6.31 -2.36
CA VAL A 118 2.47 5.38 -3.25
C VAL A 118 3.43 4.72 -4.25
N ALA A 119 4.41 5.44 -4.81
CA ALA A 119 5.40 4.84 -5.70
C ALA A 119 6.15 3.66 -5.06
N ARG A 120 6.33 3.69 -3.74
CA ARG A 120 7.01 2.62 -3.01
C ARG A 120 6.12 1.39 -2.75
N THR A 121 4.79 1.47 -2.91
CA THR A 121 3.90 0.31 -2.74
C THR A 121 3.91 -0.64 -3.93
N ASP A 122 4.52 -0.24 -5.06
CA ASP A 122 4.63 -1.09 -6.25
C ASP A 122 5.42 -2.37 -5.93
N TYR A 123 4.76 -3.52 -6.15
CA TYR A 123 5.27 -4.83 -5.80
C TYR A 123 5.39 -5.74 -7.04
N PRO A 124 6.51 -6.47 -7.19
CA PRO A 124 7.71 -6.40 -6.35
C PRO A 124 8.46 -5.07 -6.52
N PHE A 125 9.02 -4.55 -5.43
CA PHE A 125 9.87 -3.36 -5.48
C PHE A 125 11.23 -3.76 -6.06
N ASP A 126 11.40 -3.58 -7.36
CA ASP A 126 12.54 -4.08 -8.13
C ASP A 126 13.06 -3.03 -9.12
N ARG A 127 13.95 -3.47 -10.02
CA ARG A 127 14.56 -2.64 -11.07
C ARG A 127 14.04 -2.98 -12.46
N GLU A 128 12.93 -3.70 -12.55
CA GLU A 128 12.33 -4.08 -13.82
C GLU A 128 11.34 -2.99 -14.27
N PRO A 129 11.45 -2.46 -15.51
CA PRO A 129 10.51 -1.46 -16.02
C PRO A 129 9.06 -1.92 -16.06
N ARG A 130 8.12 -0.97 -15.86
CA ARG A 130 6.66 -1.20 -15.95
C ARG A 130 6.05 -0.45 -17.14
N TYR A 131 4.96 -0.99 -17.70
CA TYR A 131 4.24 -0.40 -18.83
C TYR A 131 2.74 -0.53 -18.61
N HIS A 132 2.08 0.59 -18.32
CA HIS A 132 0.64 0.64 -18.03
C HIS A 132 -0.11 1.70 -18.85
N GLY A 133 0.55 2.31 -19.84
CA GLY A 133 0.00 3.37 -20.68
C GLY A 133 -0.09 4.70 -19.93
N THR A 134 0.88 4.98 -19.07
CA THR A 134 0.97 6.21 -18.27
C THR A 134 2.21 7.02 -18.66
N CYS A 135 2.33 8.25 -18.16
CA CYS A 135 3.55 9.05 -18.33
C CYS A 135 4.78 8.50 -17.57
N TYR A 136 4.63 7.44 -16.77
CA TYR A 136 5.71 6.78 -16.03
C TYR A 136 6.20 5.48 -16.68
N ASP A 137 5.64 5.12 -17.84
CA ASP A 137 6.03 3.90 -18.55
C ASP A 137 7.54 3.88 -18.86
N GLY A 138 8.16 2.70 -18.69
CA GLY A 138 9.60 2.49 -18.87
C GLY A 138 10.43 2.72 -17.61
N LEU A 139 9.86 3.27 -16.53
CA LEU A 139 10.53 3.34 -15.23
C LEU A 139 10.28 2.06 -14.42
N SER A 140 11.30 1.62 -13.68
CA SER A 140 11.12 0.59 -12.65
C SER A 140 10.57 1.18 -11.34
N PRO A 141 9.97 0.37 -10.45
CA PRO A 141 9.57 0.81 -9.11
C PRO A 141 10.70 1.52 -8.34
N TYR A 142 11.91 1.00 -8.42
CA TYR A 142 13.09 1.59 -7.80
C TYR A 142 13.42 2.98 -8.36
N GLU A 143 13.44 3.14 -9.68
CA GLU A 143 13.76 4.42 -10.33
C GLU A 143 12.68 5.46 -10.07
N LEU A 144 11.41 5.07 -10.23
CA LEU A 144 10.29 5.97 -10.00
C LEU A 144 10.29 6.49 -8.56
N TYR A 145 10.44 5.61 -7.58
CA TYR A 145 10.50 6.03 -6.18
C TYR A 145 11.71 6.91 -5.89
N ARG A 146 12.89 6.58 -6.43
CA ARG A 146 14.09 7.42 -6.32
C ARG A 146 13.85 8.82 -6.87
N ASP A 147 13.25 8.93 -8.05
CA ASP A 147 12.98 10.21 -8.70
C ASP A 147 12.00 11.04 -7.87
N ARG A 148 10.95 10.42 -7.32
CA ARG A 148 10.04 11.09 -6.37
C ARG A 148 10.78 11.59 -5.12
N LEU A 149 11.68 10.80 -4.54
CA LEU A 149 12.48 11.24 -3.39
C LEU A 149 13.40 12.42 -3.72
N LEU A 150 13.91 12.51 -4.96
CA LEU A 150 14.79 13.61 -5.38
C LEU A 150 14.07 14.97 -5.42
N GLU A 151 12.73 14.99 -5.50
CA GLU A 151 11.91 16.20 -5.43
C GLU A 151 11.95 16.87 -4.03
N PHE A 152 12.42 16.14 -3.01
CA PHE A 152 12.53 16.64 -1.65
C PHE A 152 13.95 17.10 -1.30
N PRO A 153 14.09 18.11 -0.42
CA PRO A 153 15.37 18.42 0.22
C PRO A 153 15.95 17.20 0.94
N PRO A 154 17.28 17.03 1.02
CA PRO A 154 17.91 15.88 1.66
C PRO A 154 17.41 15.59 3.08
N ALA A 155 17.15 16.66 3.86
CA ALA A 155 16.65 16.55 5.24
C ALA A 155 15.27 15.89 5.35
N GLU A 156 14.47 15.89 4.27
CA GLU A 156 13.09 15.37 4.29
C GLU A 156 12.98 13.96 3.71
N ARG A 157 13.90 13.57 2.82
CA ARG A 157 13.88 12.25 2.15
C ARG A 157 13.85 11.09 3.14
N ALA A 158 14.63 11.18 4.22
CA ALA A 158 14.64 10.16 5.28
C ALA A 158 13.25 9.97 5.89
N ARG A 159 12.52 11.06 6.18
CA ARG A 159 11.15 11.01 6.71
C ARG A 159 10.18 10.37 5.72
N VAL A 160 10.28 10.72 4.44
CA VAL A 160 9.44 10.12 3.38
C VAL A 160 9.70 8.62 3.27
N MET A 161 10.97 8.19 3.32
CA MET A 161 11.32 6.76 3.32
C MET A 161 10.79 6.00 4.53
N GLU A 162 10.88 6.59 5.73
CA GLU A 162 10.29 6.02 6.94
C GLU A 162 8.77 5.85 6.80
N ASN A 163 8.07 6.86 6.29
CA ASN A 163 6.62 6.82 6.08
C ASN A 163 6.22 5.80 5.01
N ALA A 164 6.99 5.71 3.92
CA ALA A 164 6.73 4.76 2.84
C ALA A 164 6.83 3.31 3.33
N LEU A 165 7.81 3.02 4.19
CA LEU A 165 7.94 1.71 4.83
C LEU A 165 6.70 1.35 5.66
N LEU A 166 6.14 2.30 6.41
CA LEU A 166 4.92 2.05 7.18
C LEU A 166 3.73 1.76 6.26
N LEU A 167 3.60 2.50 5.15
CA LEU A 167 2.54 2.29 4.17
C LEU A 167 2.66 0.92 3.50
N VAL A 168 3.85 0.54 3.02
CA VAL A 168 4.10 -0.79 2.43
C VAL A 168 3.75 -1.90 3.42
N PHE A 169 4.14 -1.76 4.68
CA PHE A 169 3.81 -2.75 5.69
C PHE A 169 2.30 -2.83 5.92
N ALA A 170 1.61 -1.68 6.01
CA ALA A 170 0.16 -1.62 6.17
C ALA A 170 -0.56 -2.27 4.99
N ASP A 171 -0.24 -1.84 3.76
CA ASP A 171 -0.80 -2.35 2.51
C ASP A 171 -0.72 -3.87 2.43
N GLN A 172 0.48 -4.43 2.61
CA GLN A 172 0.70 -5.86 2.44
C GLN A 172 0.16 -6.74 3.58
N THR A 173 -0.21 -6.16 4.73
CA THR A 173 -0.64 -6.94 5.91
C THR A 173 -2.07 -6.70 6.38
N ALA A 174 -2.70 -5.57 6.03
CA ALA A 174 -3.95 -5.15 6.66
C ALA A 174 -5.13 -6.12 6.43
N ASN A 175 -5.21 -6.75 5.26
CA ASN A 175 -6.20 -7.79 4.98
C ASN A 175 -6.03 -9.07 5.82
N TYR A 176 -4.83 -9.25 6.39
CA TYR A 176 -4.45 -10.43 7.15
C TYR A 176 -4.42 -10.19 8.67
N THR A 177 -4.75 -8.98 9.14
CA THR A 177 -4.94 -8.68 10.57
C THR A 177 -6.36 -8.97 11.07
N GLY A 178 -7.27 -9.39 10.17
CA GLY A 178 -8.64 -9.81 10.50
C GLY A 178 -8.74 -11.28 10.92
N SER A 179 -9.97 -11.80 10.95
CA SER A 179 -10.21 -13.23 11.13
C SER A 179 -9.63 -14.05 9.99
N PHE A 180 -9.35 -15.33 10.24
CA PHE A 180 -8.82 -16.23 9.22
C PHE A 180 -9.76 -16.40 8.01
N ARG A 181 -11.08 -16.34 8.24
CA ARG A 181 -12.08 -16.43 7.16
C ARG A 181 -11.97 -15.23 6.21
N GLU A 182 -11.83 -14.02 6.76
CA GLU A 182 -11.62 -12.80 5.97
C GLU A 182 -10.30 -12.87 5.20
N ALA A 183 -9.21 -13.26 5.88
CA ALA A 183 -7.90 -13.41 5.25
C ALA A 183 -7.90 -14.38 4.05
N VAL A 184 -8.62 -15.51 4.16
CA VAL A 184 -8.82 -16.44 3.03
C VAL A 184 -9.68 -15.82 1.92
N GLY A 185 -10.68 -15.00 2.28
CA GLY A 185 -11.47 -14.23 1.32
C GLY A 185 -10.60 -13.30 0.48
N PHE A 186 -9.71 -12.55 1.12
CA PHE A 186 -8.75 -11.69 0.43
C PHE A 186 -7.75 -12.47 -0.43
N GLN A 187 -7.22 -13.61 0.06
CA GLN A 187 -6.36 -14.47 -0.77
C GLN A 187 -7.07 -14.90 -2.06
N LYS A 188 -8.35 -15.28 -1.98
CA LYS A 188 -9.16 -15.64 -3.16
C LYS A 188 -9.40 -14.45 -4.08
N GLY A 189 -9.71 -13.28 -3.53
CA GLY A 189 -9.85 -12.05 -4.30
C GLY A 189 -8.56 -11.71 -5.07
N LEU A 190 -7.39 -11.89 -4.44
CA LEU A 190 -6.11 -11.67 -5.10
C LEU A 190 -5.87 -12.64 -6.25
N MET A 191 -6.21 -13.93 -6.08
CA MET A 191 -6.13 -14.93 -7.15
C MET A 191 -7.03 -14.56 -8.33
N GLU A 192 -8.28 -14.14 -8.06
CA GLU A 192 -9.21 -13.70 -9.11
C GLU A 192 -8.65 -12.53 -9.91
N GLU A 193 -8.02 -11.56 -9.22
CA GLU A 193 -7.44 -10.40 -9.90
C GLU A 193 -6.19 -10.76 -10.72
N LEU A 194 -5.31 -11.61 -10.19
CA LEU A 194 -4.14 -12.09 -10.93
C LEU A 194 -4.53 -12.89 -12.18
N HIS A 195 -5.57 -13.73 -12.09
CA HIS A 195 -6.09 -14.46 -13.26
C HIS A 195 -6.60 -13.53 -14.36
N SER A 196 -7.17 -12.37 -14.02
CA SER A 196 -7.68 -11.41 -15.01
C SER A 196 -6.58 -10.85 -15.93
N VAL A 197 -5.34 -10.84 -15.45
CA VAL A 197 -4.15 -10.39 -16.18
C VAL A 197 -3.29 -11.56 -16.67
N GLY A 198 -3.83 -12.78 -16.66
CA GLY A 198 -3.17 -13.98 -17.19
C GLY A 198 -2.11 -14.58 -16.26
N VAL A 199 -2.07 -14.20 -14.99
CA VAL A 199 -1.17 -14.80 -14.00
C VAL A 199 -1.90 -15.97 -13.32
N GLU A 200 -1.48 -17.19 -13.61
CA GLU A 200 -2.00 -18.39 -12.93
C GLU A 200 -1.62 -18.37 -11.44
N ALA A 201 -2.63 -18.27 -10.58
CA ALA A 201 -2.48 -18.14 -9.14
C ALA A 201 -3.38 -19.14 -8.40
N ASP A 202 -2.77 -19.96 -7.56
CA ASP A 202 -3.46 -20.87 -6.67
C ASP A 202 -2.98 -20.65 -5.23
N PRO A 203 -3.65 -21.23 -4.22
CA PRO A 203 -3.25 -21.03 -2.83
C PRO A 203 -1.80 -21.40 -2.53
N GLN A 204 -1.23 -22.41 -3.21
CA GLN A 204 0.15 -22.85 -3.04
C GLN A 204 1.12 -21.88 -3.73
N SER A 205 0.83 -21.47 -4.97
CA SER A 205 1.69 -20.56 -5.74
C SER A 205 1.76 -19.16 -5.10
N LEU A 206 0.67 -18.68 -4.50
CA LEU A 206 0.68 -17.43 -3.72
C LEU A 206 1.54 -17.50 -2.45
N ASN A 207 1.68 -18.70 -1.86
CA ASN A 207 2.43 -18.96 -0.64
C ASN A 207 2.27 -17.85 0.43
N THR A 208 1.01 -17.54 0.78
CA THR A 208 0.68 -16.39 1.64
C THR A 208 1.42 -16.41 2.97
N SER A 209 1.71 -17.59 3.54
CA SER A 209 2.52 -17.69 4.76
C SER A 209 3.96 -17.21 4.57
N ARG A 210 4.60 -17.52 3.44
CA ARG A 210 5.94 -17.03 3.11
C ARG A 210 5.93 -15.54 2.81
N PHE A 211 4.94 -15.07 2.04
CA PHE A 211 4.74 -13.66 1.75
C PHE A 211 4.61 -12.83 3.06
N LEU A 212 3.69 -13.20 3.95
CA LEU A 212 3.51 -12.50 5.23
C LEU A 212 4.76 -12.51 6.12
N ARG A 213 5.59 -13.57 6.02
CA ARG A 213 6.88 -13.65 6.71
C ARG A 213 7.96 -12.75 6.11
N SER A 214 7.87 -12.41 4.81
CA SER A 214 8.82 -11.53 4.13
C SER A 214 8.46 -10.05 4.19
N VAL A 215 7.18 -9.69 4.36
CA VAL A 215 6.77 -8.27 4.49
C VAL A 215 7.58 -7.57 5.58
N GLY A 216 8.16 -6.42 5.26
CA GLY A 216 9.02 -5.64 6.16
C GLY A 216 10.44 -6.18 6.35
N LYS A 217 10.83 -7.27 5.66
CA LYS A 217 12.22 -7.76 5.62
C LYS A 217 12.96 -7.34 4.34
N ASP A 218 12.23 -7.12 3.25
CA ASP A 218 12.80 -6.67 1.99
C ASP A 218 13.12 -5.18 2.02
N LEU A 219 14.24 -4.85 2.66
CA LEU A 219 14.77 -3.49 2.79
C LEU A 219 16.09 -3.30 2.04
N LYS A 220 16.51 -4.29 1.25
CA LYS A 220 17.83 -4.26 0.60
C LYS A 220 17.92 -3.09 -0.36
N LEU A 221 16.89 -2.88 -1.17
CA LEU A 221 16.83 -1.78 -2.12
C LEU A 221 16.60 -0.44 -1.43
N ASP A 222 15.77 -0.37 -0.39
CA ASP A 222 15.60 0.87 0.40
C ASP A 222 16.92 1.33 1.04
N ARG A 223 17.69 0.40 1.61
CA ARG A 223 19.01 0.72 2.20
C ARG A 223 20.01 1.17 1.14
N ARG A 224 20.01 0.52 -0.02
CA ARG A 224 20.85 0.94 -1.15
C ARG A 224 20.48 2.35 -1.61
N MET A 225 19.19 2.63 -1.77
CA MET A 225 18.70 3.93 -2.17
C MET A 225 19.04 5.01 -1.13
N ALA A 226 18.93 4.70 0.16
CA ALA A 226 19.33 5.61 1.23
C ALA A 226 20.81 6.01 1.13
N VAL A 227 21.70 5.05 0.85
CA VAL A 227 23.13 5.31 0.61
C VAL A 227 23.33 6.16 -0.65
N GLU A 228 22.67 5.81 -1.76
CA GLU A 228 22.76 6.56 -3.03
C GLU A 228 22.27 8.02 -2.89
N LEU A 229 21.32 8.28 -2.00
CA LEU A 229 20.75 9.61 -1.74
C LEU A 229 21.43 10.36 -0.58
N GLY A 230 22.39 9.73 0.11
CA GLY A 230 23.11 10.33 1.23
C GLY A 230 22.22 10.60 2.46
N VAL A 231 21.28 9.71 2.76
CA VAL A 231 20.32 9.85 3.86
C VAL A 231 20.30 8.62 4.76
N GLU A 232 19.89 8.81 6.02
CA GLU A 232 19.87 7.76 7.04
C GLU A 232 18.45 7.60 7.63
N PRO A 233 17.51 6.97 6.89
CA PRO A 233 16.17 6.72 7.40
C PRO A 233 16.18 5.68 8.52
N ARG A 234 15.31 5.84 9.52
CA ARG A 234 15.08 4.81 10.53
C ARG A 234 14.22 3.70 9.92
N LEU A 235 14.87 2.66 9.39
CA LEU A 235 14.21 1.48 8.84
C LEU A 235 14.19 0.33 9.87
N PRO A 236 13.21 0.30 10.79
CA PRO A 236 13.11 -0.72 11.82
C PRO A 236 12.97 -2.13 11.21
N PRO A 237 13.47 -3.17 11.89
CA PRO A 237 13.21 -4.54 11.46
C PRO A 237 11.71 -4.87 11.61
N ARG A 238 11.22 -5.81 10.80
CA ARG A 238 9.82 -6.30 10.80
C ARG A 238 9.28 -6.56 12.21
N GLU A 239 10.05 -7.22 13.07
CA GLU A 239 9.65 -7.60 14.43
C GLU A 239 9.38 -6.39 15.32
N ARG A 240 9.99 -5.25 15.02
CA ARG A 240 9.68 -3.98 15.69
C ARG A 240 8.39 -3.37 15.15
N ILE A 241 8.17 -3.40 13.83
CA ILE A 241 6.93 -2.91 13.20
C ILE A 241 5.72 -3.69 13.70
N ILE A 242 5.81 -5.01 13.76
CA ILE A 242 4.72 -5.86 14.28
C ILE A 242 4.39 -5.57 15.74
N ARG A 243 5.39 -5.21 16.55
CA ARG A 243 5.16 -4.85 17.95
C ARG A 243 4.41 -3.53 18.12
N TRP A 244 4.40 -2.67 17.10
CA TRP A 244 3.61 -1.44 17.08
C TRP A 244 2.14 -1.65 16.75
N LEU A 245 1.78 -2.78 16.15
CA LEU A 245 0.39 -3.13 15.96
C LEU A 245 -0.33 -3.33 17.31
N PRO A 246 -1.61 -2.94 17.40
CA PRO A 246 -2.49 -3.36 18.49
C PRO A 246 -2.42 -4.89 18.71
N ARG A 247 -2.55 -5.29 19.98
CA ARG A 247 -2.32 -6.70 20.41
C ARG A 247 -3.19 -7.69 19.64
N ASP A 248 -4.44 -7.33 19.37
CA ASP A 248 -5.41 -8.12 18.61
C ASP A 248 -5.02 -8.23 17.14
N LEU A 249 -4.70 -7.12 16.47
CA LEU A 249 -4.25 -7.12 15.07
C LEU A 249 -2.95 -7.92 14.89
N ARG A 250 -1.98 -7.73 15.79
CA ARG A 250 -0.74 -8.52 15.83
C ARG A 250 -1.03 -10.01 15.96
N ARG A 251 -1.83 -10.38 16.95
CA ARG A 251 -2.18 -11.79 17.21
C ARG A 251 -2.84 -12.42 15.99
N ASN A 252 -3.77 -11.71 15.36
CA ASN A 252 -4.47 -12.19 14.17
C ASN A 252 -3.51 -12.40 12.99
N LEU A 253 -2.62 -11.42 12.73
CA LEU A 253 -1.60 -11.54 11.68
C LEU A 253 -0.71 -12.77 11.90
N GLU A 254 -0.17 -12.94 13.11
CA GLU A 254 0.67 -14.08 13.48
C GLU A 254 -0.08 -15.42 13.39
N MET A 255 -1.34 -15.47 13.84
CA MET A 255 -2.17 -16.66 13.75
C MET A 255 -2.53 -17.02 12.29
N ASN A 256 -2.86 -16.02 11.47
CA ASN A 256 -3.19 -16.23 10.07
C ASN A 256 -1.95 -16.69 9.28
N GLU A 257 -0.78 -16.10 9.53
CA GLU A 257 0.50 -16.56 8.98
C GLU A 257 0.76 -18.06 9.26
N GLN A 258 0.51 -18.49 10.50
CA GLN A 258 0.65 -19.90 10.89
C GLN A 258 -0.42 -20.80 10.27
N ARG A 259 -1.67 -20.34 10.17
CA ARG A 259 -2.77 -21.12 9.59
C ARG A 259 -2.58 -21.34 8.10
N PHE A 260 -2.18 -20.32 7.35
CA PHE A 260 -1.83 -20.47 5.93
C PHE A 260 -0.71 -21.50 5.74
N ARG A 261 0.29 -21.53 6.65
CA ARG A 261 1.36 -22.54 6.61
C ARG A 261 0.81 -23.98 6.71
N ARG A 262 -0.13 -24.20 7.62
CA ARG A 262 -0.72 -25.53 7.87
C ARG A 262 -1.59 -26.01 6.71
N ILE A 263 -2.38 -25.12 6.12
CA ILE A 263 -3.28 -25.48 5.01
C ILE A 263 -2.49 -25.79 3.73
N LEU A 264 -1.37 -25.09 3.50
CA LEU A 264 -0.55 -25.29 2.30
C LEU A 264 0.45 -26.45 2.41
N GLY A 265 0.48 -27.17 3.54
CA GLY A 265 1.40 -28.29 3.74
C GLY A 265 2.88 -27.93 3.63
N CYS A 266 3.25 -26.65 3.77
CA CYS A 266 4.65 -26.23 3.64
C CYS A 266 5.47 -26.78 4.81
N PRO A 267 6.56 -27.55 4.56
CA PRO A 267 7.43 -28.03 5.63
C PRO A 267 8.01 -26.85 6.41
N SER A 268 8.20 -27.04 7.70
CA SER A 268 8.93 -26.12 8.56
C SER A 268 10.40 -26.13 8.15
N GLU A 269 10.84 -25.11 7.42
CA GLU A 269 12.25 -24.69 7.36
C GLU A 269 12.75 -24.24 8.74
#